data_AF-A0A954TQ43-F1
#
_entry.id   AF-A0A954TQ43-F1
#
_cell.length_a   1.000
_cell.length_b   1.000
_cell.length_c   1.000
_cell.angle_alpha   90.00
_cell.angle_beta   90.00
_cell.angle_gamma   90.00
#
_symmetry.space_group_name_H-M   'P 1'
#
loop_
_entity.id
_entity.type
_entity.pdbx_description
1 polymer ?
#
loop_
_entity_poly.entity_id
_entity_poly.type
_entity_poly.pdbx_seq_one_letter_code
_entity_poly.pdbx_strand_id
1 'polypeptide(L)'
;DKIGSFMEASDCEAWLDRWIHNYVTSDANPPADVRARYPLAEARVEVKEIPGKPGSYNAVAWMRPWLQMEELTTSMRMVASIPKLG
;
A
#
# COMPACT_ATOMS: atom_id res chain seq x y z
N ASP A 1 4.97 21.67 6.68
CA ASP A 1 3.94 22.66 7.01
C ASP A 1 3.11 22.34 8.27
N LYS A 2 3.61 21.50 9.19
CA LYS A 2 2.89 21.11 10.45
C LYS A 2 3.81 21.06 11.69
N ILE A 3 5.02 21.60 11.58
CA ILE A 3 5.97 21.62 12.69
C ILE A 3 5.54 22.77 13.63
N GLY A 4 5.17 22.44 14.87
CA GLY A 4 4.76 23.41 15.89
C GLY A 4 3.25 23.55 16.15
N SER A 5 2.39 22.76 15.49
CA SER A 5 0.99 22.61 15.92
C SER A 5 0.89 21.68 17.14
N PHE A 6 -0.02 21.97 18.08
CA PHE A 6 -0.39 21.07 19.18
C PHE A 6 -1.14 19.85 18.62
N MET A 7 -0.41 18.89 18.07
CA MET A 7 -0.94 17.61 17.62
C MET A 7 -0.49 16.53 18.58
N GLU A 8 -1.41 15.73 19.09
CA GLU A 8 -1.08 14.49 19.79
C GLU A 8 -0.66 13.39 18.78
N ALA A 9 -0.15 12.26 19.27
CA ALA A 9 0.20 11.14 18.40
C ALA A 9 -1.00 10.64 17.57
N SER A 10 -2.19 10.62 18.17
CA SER A 10 -3.46 10.27 17.53
C SER A 10 -3.82 11.22 16.39
N ASP A 11 -3.60 12.53 16.56
CA ASP A 11 -3.84 13.52 15.52
C ASP A 11 -2.87 13.34 14.34
N CYS A 12 -1.60 13.08 14.65
CA CYS A 12 -0.59 12.78 13.65
C CYS A 12 -0.94 11.51 12.87
N GLU A 13 -1.37 10.46 13.56
CA GLU A 13 -1.82 9.21 12.96
C GLU A 13 -3.00 9.44 12.02
N ALA A 14 -4.07 10.08 12.50
CA ALA A 14 -5.26 10.33 11.71
C ALA A 14 -4.97 11.22 10.48
N TRP A 15 -4.04 12.18 10.61
CA TRP A 15 -3.63 13.02 9.50
C TRP A 15 -2.82 12.25 8.45
N LEU A 16 -1.81 11.48 8.87
CA LEU A 16 -0.99 10.66 7.97
C LEU A 16 -1.81 9.56 7.30
N ASP A 17 -2.71 8.93 8.05
CA ASP A 17 -3.58 7.89 7.54
C ASP A 17 -4.55 8.46 6.49
N ARG A 18 -5.17 9.62 6.75
CA ARG A 18 -5.97 10.32 5.73
C ARG A 18 -5.15 10.72 4.51
N TRP A 19 -3.90 11.15 4.70
CA TRP A 19 -3.03 11.51 3.61
C TRP A 19 -2.69 10.31 2.71
N ILE A 20 -2.29 9.17 3.30
CA ILE A 20 -1.90 7.98 2.52
C ILE A 20 -3.08 7.35 1.79
N HIS A 21 -4.30 7.44 2.35
CA HIS A 21 -5.51 6.94 1.72
C HIS A 21 -5.88 7.68 0.42
N ASN A 22 -5.30 8.85 0.13
CA ASN A 22 -5.46 9.50 -1.18
C ASN A 22 -4.78 8.70 -2.33
N TYR A 23 -3.94 7.72 -2.00
CA TYR A 23 -3.23 6.85 -2.94
C TYR A 23 -3.75 5.41 -2.94
N VAL A 24 -4.81 5.14 -2.17
CA VAL A 24 -5.48 3.84 -2.08
C VAL A 24 -6.80 3.92 -2.84
N THR A 25 -7.17 2.84 -3.54
CA THR A 25 -8.50 2.70 -4.15
C THR A 25 -9.32 1.66 -3.41
N SER A 26 -10.63 1.89 -3.31
CA SER A 26 -11.59 0.96 -2.71
C SER A 26 -12.01 -0.17 -3.65
N ASP A 27 -11.67 -0.07 -4.93
CA ASP A 27 -11.91 -1.14 -5.91
C ASP A 27 -10.91 -2.28 -5.70
N ALA A 28 -11.41 -3.51 -5.61
CA ALA A 28 -10.57 -4.70 -5.44
C ALA A 28 -9.86 -5.11 -6.75
N ASN A 29 -10.39 -4.74 -7.92
CA ASN A 29 -9.78 -5.04 -9.20
C ASN A 29 -9.85 -3.85 -10.18
N PRO A 30 -9.23 -2.72 -9.84
CA PRO A 30 -9.25 -1.51 -10.65
C PRO A 30 -8.53 -1.72 -11.99
N PRO A 31 -8.95 -1.03 -13.05
CA PRO A 31 -8.24 -1.02 -14.33
C PRO A 31 -6.85 -0.35 -14.20
N ALA A 32 -6.00 -0.56 -15.19
CA ALA A 32 -4.59 -0.14 -15.12
C ALA A 32 -4.40 1.38 -14.96
N ASP A 33 -5.27 2.20 -15.55
CA ASP A 33 -5.26 3.65 -15.42
C ASP A 33 -5.59 4.10 -13.98
N VAL A 34 -6.51 3.40 -13.31
CA VAL A 34 -6.83 3.64 -11.89
C VAL A 34 -5.70 3.16 -11.00
N ARG A 35 -5.08 2.01 -11.26
CA ARG A 35 -3.88 1.53 -10.52
C ARG A 35 -2.71 2.50 -10.62
N ALA A 36 -2.54 3.15 -11.77
CA ALA A 36 -1.49 4.15 -11.96
C ALA A 36 -1.74 5.42 -11.13
N ARG A 37 -3.02 5.82 -10.96
CA ARG A 37 -3.41 6.98 -10.13
C ARG A 37 -3.43 6.66 -8.64
N TYR A 38 -3.79 5.43 -8.27
CA TYR A 38 -3.89 4.91 -6.91
C TYR A 38 -2.98 3.68 -6.76
N PRO A 39 -1.66 3.88 -6.55
CA PRO A 39 -0.66 2.82 -6.62
C PRO A 39 -0.71 1.81 -5.47
N LEU A 40 -1.47 2.09 -4.41
CA LEU A 40 -1.60 1.22 -3.24
C LEU A 40 -2.96 0.52 -3.27
N ALA A 41 -2.95 -0.79 -3.04
CA ALA A 41 -4.15 -1.59 -2.85
C ALA A 41 -4.67 -1.47 -1.40
N GLU A 42 -3.76 -1.36 -0.43
CA GLU A 42 -4.06 -1.13 1.00
C GLU A 42 -2.91 -0.31 1.62
N ALA A 43 -3.23 0.53 2.60
CA ALA A 43 -2.24 1.25 3.39
C ALA A 43 -2.74 1.48 4.82
N ARG A 44 -1.81 1.60 5.77
CA ARG A 44 -2.07 1.94 7.17
C ARG A 44 -0.88 2.67 7.74
N VAL A 45 -1.11 3.71 8.54
CA VAL A 45 -0.05 4.36 9.31
C VAL A 45 -0.30 4.17 10.80
N GLU A 46 0.75 3.90 11.56
CA GLU A 46 0.74 3.92 13.02
C GLU A 46 1.71 4.97 13.53
N VAL A 47 1.31 5.77 14.52
CA VAL A 47 2.16 6.80 15.13
C VAL A 47 2.27 6.58 16.63
N LYS A 48 3.50 6.64 17.14
CA LYS A 48 3.79 6.51 18.57
C LYS A 48 4.66 7.65 19.05
N GLU A 49 4.37 8.14 20.25
CA GLU A 49 5.22 9.10 20.93
C GLU A 49 6.58 8.50 21.26
N ILE A 50 7.61 9.35 21.26
CA ILE A 50 8.94 8.99 21.71
C ILE A 50 9.08 9.37 23.18
N PRO A 51 9.20 8.40 24.11
CA PRO A 51 9.36 8.70 25.53
C PRO A 51 10.55 9.64 25.80
N GLY A 52 10.34 10.65 26.64
CA GLY A 52 11.37 11.63 26.98
C GLY A 52 11.64 12.70 25.93
N LYS A 53 10.89 12.71 24.81
CA LYS A 53 10.98 13.76 23.77
C LYS A 53 9.57 14.26 23.37
N PRO A 54 8.95 15.13 24.19
CA PRO A 54 7.63 15.69 23.88
C PRO A 54 7.60 16.35 22.49
N GLY A 55 6.51 16.11 21.75
CA GLY A 55 6.35 16.61 20.38
C GLY A 55 7.16 15.84 19.31
N SER A 56 7.86 14.77 19.68
CA SER A 56 8.53 13.86 18.73
C SER A 56 7.79 12.53 18.63
N TYR A 57 7.58 12.07 17.40
CA TYR A 57 6.81 10.86 17.10
C TYR A 57 7.57 9.94 16.14
N ASN A 58 7.40 8.63 16.29
CA ASN A 58 7.77 7.62 15.30
C ASN A 58 6.53 7.23 14.52
N ALA A 59 6.62 7.20 13.19
CA ALA A 59 5.56 6.73 12.31
C ALA A 59 6.01 5.46 11.56
N VAL A 60 5.13 4.46 11.49
CA VAL A 60 5.33 3.24 10.70
C VAL A 60 4.22 3.17 9.66
N ALA A 61 4.58 3.21 8.38
CA ALA A 61 3.65 3.08 7.27
C ALA A 61 3.72 1.66 6.68
N TRP A 62 2.59 0.96 6.71
CA TRP A 62 2.37 -0.30 6.04
C TRP A 62 1.74 -0.01 4.68
N MET A 63 2.37 -0.47 3.60
CA MET A 63 1.95 -0.18 2.23
C MET A 63 1.90 -1.47 1.42
N ARG A 64 0.75 -1.77 0.81
CA ARG A 64 0.59 -2.89 -0.12
C ARG A 64 0.43 -2.35 -1.54
N PRO A 65 1.50 -2.34 -2.36
CA PRO A 65 1.41 -1.89 -3.74
C PRO A 65 0.67 -2.90 -4.63
N TRP A 66 0.23 -2.46 -5.81
CA TRP A 66 -0.16 -3.39 -6.86
C TRP A 66 1.07 -4.17 -7.34
N LEU A 67 1.01 -5.49 -7.27
CA LEU A 67 2.00 -6.35 -7.91
C LEU A 67 1.75 -6.31 -9.42
N GLN A 68 2.74 -5.82 -10.17
CA GLN A 68 2.75 -5.93 -11.62
C GLN A 68 3.29 -7.32 -11.99
N MET A 69 2.75 -7.93 -13.05
CA MET A 69 3.43 -9.07 -13.66
C MET A 69 4.78 -8.59 -14.21
N GLU A 70 5.87 -9.11 -13.64
CA GLU A 70 7.23 -8.80 -14.11
C GLU A 70 7.62 -9.72 -15.26
N GLU A 71 7.46 -11.04 -15.10
CA GLU A 71 7.84 -12.02 -16.10
C GLU A 71 6.86 -13.21 -16.16
N LEU A 72 6.46 -13.60 -17.37
CA LEU A 72 5.72 -14.83 -17.63
C LEU A 72 6.63 -15.82 -18.36
N THR A 73 7.28 -16.72 -17.62
CA THR A 73 8.05 -17.81 -18.24
C THR A 73 7.08 -18.86 -18.78
N THR A 74 6.91 -18.93 -20.10
CA THR A 74 6.08 -19.95 -20.75
C THR A 74 6.95 -21.08 -21.27
N SER A 75 6.62 -22.34 -20.94
CA SER A 75 7.22 -23.51 -21.58
C SER A 75 6.24 -24.12 -22.58
N MET A 76 6.65 -24.20 -23.85
CA MET A 76 5.89 -24.89 -24.88
C MET A 76 6.43 -26.31 -25.01
N ARG A 77 5.57 -27.32 -24.86
CA ARG A 77 5.91 -28.72 -25.08
C ARG A 77 5.07 -29.30 -26.20
N MET A 78 5.71 -29.82 -27.24
CA MET A 78 5.04 -30.65 -28.24
C MET A 78 4.75 -32.02 -27.61
N VAL A 79 3.47 -32.39 -27.54
CA VAL A 79 3.03 -33.71 -27.09
C VAL A 79 2.24 -34.38 -28.21
N ALA A 80 2.52 -35.66 -28.48
CA ALA A 80 1.84 -36.43 -29.52
C ALA A 80 0.39 -36.81 -29.14
N SER A 81 0.02 -36.64 -27.88
CA SER A 81 -1.35 -36.80 -27.36
C SER A 81 -1.55 -35.82 -26.20
N ILE A 82 -2.65 -35.07 -26.22
CA ILE A 82 -2.99 -34.11 -25.16
C ILE A 82 -3.53 -34.92 -23.97
N PRO A 83 -2.87 -34.89 -22.80
CA PRO A 83 -3.42 -35.53 -21.60
C PRO A 83 -4.73 -34.84 -21.25
N LYS A 84 -5.83 -35.61 -21.15
CA LYS A 84 -7.10 -35.08 -20.64
C LYS A 84 -6.89 -34.69 -19.19
N LEU A 85 -7.17 -33.44 -18.82
CA LEU A 85 -7.27 -33.04 -17.43
C LEU A 85 -8.32 -33.94 -16.75
N GLY A 86 -7.89 -34.64 -15.70
CA GLY A 86 -8.78 -35.41 -14.82
C GLY A 86 -9.57 -34.50 -13.90
#